data_AF-A0A2I0QH92-F1
#
_entry.id   AF-A0A2I0QH92-F1
#
_cell.length_a   1.000
_cell.length_b   1.000
_cell.length_c   1.000
_cell.angle_alpha   90.00
_cell.angle_beta   90.00
_cell.angle_gamma   90.00
#
_symmetry.space_group_name_H-M   'P 1'
#
loop_
_entity.id
_entity.type
_entity.pdbx_description
1 polymer ?
#
loop_
_entity_poly.entity_id
_entity_poly.type
_entity_poly.pdbx_seq_one_letter_code
_entity_poly.pdbx_strand_id
1 'polypeptide(L)'
;MDNTIRKSNMNKKILIGIGILAVIVSIFAWAPRMDDKAVYDKVVQHDSERVKIAENICGGQLEVSWIPFGRFVSNCEIGYFVTFWGKVI
;
A
#
# COMPACT_ATOMS: atom_id res chain seq x y z
N MET A 1 9.16 -42.00 25.19
CA MET A 1 9.73 -40.65 25.35
C MET A 1 9.49 -39.90 24.04
N ASP A 2 8.41 -39.14 23.89
CA ASP A 2 8.19 -38.41 22.62
C ASP A 2 7.19 -37.23 22.72
N ASN A 3 6.07 -37.41 23.42
CA ASN A 3 4.98 -36.40 23.41
C ASN A 3 5.30 -35.07 24.11
N THR A 4 6.15 -35.04 25.14
CA THR A 4 6.51 -33.82 25.88
C THR A 4 7.46 -32.92 25.09
N ILE A 5 8.42 -33.50 24.38
CA ILE A 5 9.39 -32.78 23.54
C ILE A 5 8.66 -32.19 22.32
N ARG A 6 7.71 -32.95 21.74
CA ARG A 6 6.88 -32.49 20.62
C ARG A 6 6.00 -31.29 20.98
N LYS A 7 5.35 -31.32 22.16
CA LYS A 7 4.49 -30.23 22.66
C LYS A 7 5.28 -28.95 22.95
N SER A 8 6.48 -29.07 23.52
CA SER A 8 7.40 -27.95 23.78
C SER A 8 7.78 -27.20 22.49
N ASN A 9 8.18 -27.93 21.44
CA ASN A 9 8.57 -27.34 20.17
C ASN A 9 7.41 -26.65 19.44
N MET A 10 6.18 -27.16 19.56
CA MET A 10 5.00 -26.57 18.94
C MET A 10 4.63 -25.21 19.56
N ASN A 11 4.71 -25.09 20.89
CA ASN A 11 4.46 -23.82 21.58
C ASN A 11 5.49 -22.74 21.20
N LYS A 12 6.76 -23.12 21.03
CA LYS A 12 7.82 -22.20 20.61
C LYS A 12 7.59 -21.68 19.18
N LYS A 13 7.15 -22.53 18.25
CA LYS A 13 6.79 -22.14 16.88
C LYS A 13 5.58 -21.19 16.86
N ILE A 14 4.57 -21.47 17.68
CA ILE A 14 3.38 -20.60 17.81
C ILE A 14 3.80 -19.22 18.34
N LEU A 15 4.64 -19.17 19.38
CA LEU A 15 5.12 -17.91 19.95
C LEU A 15 5.91 -17.08 18.93
N ILE A 16 6.77 -17.72 18.15
CA ILE A 16 7.52 -17.06 17.05
C ILE A 16 6.54 -16.54 15.98
N GLY A 17 5.55 -17.35 15.59
CA GLY A 17 4.54 -16.96 14.62
C GLY A 17 3.75 -15.72 15.06
N ILE A 18 3.34 -15.67 16.33
CA ILE A 18 2.67 -14.50 16.92
C ILE A 18 3.60 -13.28 16.91
N GLY A 19 4.88 -13.45 17.25
CA GLY A 19 5.86 -12.38 17.21
C GLY A 19 6.03 -11.78 15.82
N ILE A 20 6.16 -12.61 14.79
CA ILE A 20 6.26 -12.17 13.39
C ILE A 20 4.99 -11.42 12.98
N LEU A 21 3.81 -11.97 13.32
CA LEU A 21 2.53 -11.33 13.02
C LEU A 21 2.41 -9.95 13.67
N ALA A 22 2.80 -9.82 14.94
CA ALA A 22 2.77 -8.55 15.66
C ALA A 22 3.70 -7.50 15.02
N VAL A 23 4.88 -7.91 14.54
CA VAL A 23 5.81 -7.03 13.81
C VAL A 23 5.20 -6.57 12.49
N ILE A 24 4.61 -7.48 11.72
CA ILE A 24 3.94 -7.15 10.45
C ILE A 24 2.81 -6.15 10.68
N VAL A 25 1.93 -6.40 11.66
CA VAL A 25 0.82 -5.49 11.99
C VAL A 25 1.35 -4.12 12.44
N SER A 26 2.45 -4.08 13.20
CA SER A 26 3.06 -2.82 13.63
C SER A 26 3.61 -2.01 12.45
N ILE A 27 4.24 -2.67 11.46
CA ILE A 27 4.73 -2.00 10.24
C ILE A 27 3.56 -1.42 9.43
N PHE A 28 2.46 -2.17 9.28
CA PHE A 28 1.26 -1.69 8.59
C PHE A 28 0.52 -0.59 9.36
N ALA A 29 0.53 -0.62 10.70
CA ALA A 29 -0.06 0.43 11.53
C ALA A 29 0.74 1.73 11.47
N TRP A 30 2.06 1.63 11.28
CA TRP A 30 2.95 2.79 11.13
C TRP A 30 3.07 3.29 9.69
N ALA A 31 2.54 2.55 8.71
CA ALA A 31 2.51 2.99 7.33
C ALA A 31 1.65 4.26 7.23
N PRO A 32 2.16 5.34 6.62
CA PRO A 32 1.38 6.56 6.45
C PRO A 32 0.15 6.23 5.63
N ARG A 33 -1.02 6.31 6.27
CA ARG A 33 -2.30 6.06 5.61
C ARG A 33 -2.55 7.22 4.65
N MET A 34 -2.15 7.04 3.39
CA MET A 34 -2.31 8.07 2.36
C MET A 34 -3.78 8.21 1.98
N ASP A 35 -4.28 9.43 2.15
CA ASP A 35 -5.60 9.87 1.70
C ASP A 35 -5.56 10.15 0.19
N ASP A 36 -6.71 10.03 -0.48
CA ASP A 36 -6.81 10.09 -1.94
C ASP A 36 -6.31 11.45 -2.48
N LYS A 37 -6.50 12.53 -1.71
CA LYS A 37 -5.93 13.86 -2.02
C LYS A 37 -4.40 13.86 -2.00
N ALA A 38 -3.79 13.23 -1.00
CA ALA A 38 -2.33 13.16 -0.91
C ALA A 38 -1.73 12.33 -2.05
N VAL A 39 -2.45 11.31 -2.51
CA VAL A 39 -2.06 10.50 -3.67
C VAL A 39 -2.13 11.35 -4.94
N TYR A 40 -3.22 12.10 -5.13
CA TYR A 40 -3.37 13.00 -6.27
C TYR A 40 -2.26 14.07 -6.30
N ASP A 41 -1.99 14.72 -5.17
CA ASP A 41 -0.93 15.73 -5.06
C ASP A 41 0.44 15.16 -5.46
N LYS A 42 0.72 13.90 -5.12
CA LYS A 42 1.96 13.22 -5.53
C LYS A 42 2.04 12.99 -7.03
N VAL A 43 0.94 12.59 -7.66
CA VAL A 43 0.89 12.38 -9.12
C VAL A 43 1.01 13.72 -9.85
N VAL A 44 0.33 14.77 -9.39
CA VAL A 44 0.47 16.13 -9.93
C VAL A 44 1.89 16.65 -9.75
N GLN A 45 2.51 16.42 -8.59
CA GLN A 45 3.90 16.81 -8.35
C GLN A 45 4.86 16.06 -9.29
N HIS A 46 4.56 14.81 -9.62
CA HIS A 46 5.40 14.00 -10.51
C HIS A 46 5.27 14.41 -11.97
N ASP A 47 4.05 14.67 -12.44
CA ASP A 47 3.76 14.90 -13.86
C ASP A 47 2.58 15.86 -14.07
N SER A 48 2.75 17.10 -13.62
CA SER A 48 1.68 18.11 -13.62
C SER A 48 1.12 18.42 -15.02
N GLU A 49 1.94 18.28 -16.07
CA GLU A 49 1.54 18.62 -17.44
C GLU A 49 0.60 17.55 -18.01
N ARG A 50 0.98 16.27 -17.89
CA ARG A 50 0.14 15.16 -18.36
C ARG A 50 -1.13 15.02 -17.54
N VAL A 51 -1.09 15.29 -16.24
CA VAL A 51 -2.29 15.30 -15.41
C VAL A 51 -3.27 16.37 -15.87
N LYS A 52 -2.81 17.60 -16.15
CA LYS A 52 -3.68 18.69 -16.64
C LYS A 52 -4.27 18.38 -18.02
N ILE A 53 -3.48 17.81 -18.93
CA ILE A 53 -3.96 17.40 -20.26
C ILE A 53 -5.08 16.37 -20.11
N ALA A 54 -4.83 15.34 -19.32
CA ALA A 54 -5.77 14.26 -19.14
C ALA A 54 -6.99 14.68 -18.30
N GLU A 55 -6.87 15.67 -17.39
CA GLU A 55 -8.02 16.29 -16.71
C GLU A 55 -8.95 17.00 -17.71
N ASN A 56 -8.37 17.71 -18.69
CA ASN A 56 -9.12 18.42 -19.72
C ASN A 56 -9.79 17.46 -20.72
N ILE A 57 -9.11 16.35 -21.07
CA ILE A 57 -9.63 15.36 -22.02
C ILE A 57 -10.64 14.42 -21.37
N CYS A 58 -10.35 13.92 -20.17
CA CYS A 58 -11.18 12.94 -19.46
C CYS A 58 -12.23 13.59 -18.53
N GLY A 59 -12.37 14.92 -18.54
CA GLY A 59 -13.36 15.64 -17.73
C GLY A 59 -13.16 15.53 -16.22
N GLY A 60 -11.89 15.43 -15.78
CA GLY A 60 -11.52 15.41 -14.35
C GLY A 60 -11.88 14.14 -13.58
N GLN A 61 -12.18 13.03 -14.26
CA GLN A 61 -12.44 11.76 -13.60
C GLN A 61 -11.12 11.04 -13.26
N LEU A 62 -10.68 11.19 -12.01
CA LEU A 62 -9.58 10.41 -11.44
C LEU A 62 -10.14 9.30 -10.57
N GLU A 63 -9.88 8.07 -10.97
CA GLU A 63 -10.21 6.89 -10.18
C GLU A 63 -9.00 6.49 -9.33
N VAL A 64 -9.23 6.37 -8.02
CA VAL A 64 -8.23 5.88 -7.08
C VAL A 64 -8.64 4.49 -6.61
N SER A 65 -7.94 3.48 -7.12
CA SER A 65 -8.12 2.10 -6.72
C SER A 65 -7.13 1.71 -5.64
N TRP A 66 -7.60 0.98 -4.62
CA TRP A 66 -6.72 0.41 -3.61
C TRP A 66 -6.13 -0.90 -4.12
N ILE A 67 -4.80 -1.03 -4.03
CA ILE A 67 -4.11 -2.28 -4.35
C ILE A 67 -3.12 -2.62 -3.24
N PRO A 68 -2.71 -3.89 -3.12
CA PRO A 68 -1.71 -4.26 -2.13
C PRO A 68 -0.47 -3.37 -2.26
N PHE A 69 -0.03 -2.81 -1.13
CA PHE A 69 1.16 -1.97 -1.03
C PHE A 69 1.08 -0.56 -1.62
N GLY A 70 -0.12 -0.08 -2.01
CA GLY A 70 -0.28 1.29 -2.48
C GLY A 70 -1.67 1.65 -3.01
N ARG A 71 -1.68 2.65 -3.89
CA ARG A 71 -2.85 3.22 -4.54
C ARG A 71 -2.55 3.32 -6.02
N PHE A 72 -3.47 2.86 -6.85
CA PHE A 72 -3.39 3.05 -8.29
C PHE A 72 -4.30 4.21 -8.66
N VAL A 73 -3.72 5.24 -9.27
CA VAL A 73 -4.46 6.40 -9.77
C VAL A 73 -4.54 6.25 -11.27
N SER A 74 -5.74 6.18 -11.81
CA SER A 74 -5.96 6.14 -13.25
C SER A 74 -6.99 7.16 -13.67
N ASN A 75 -6.81 7.66 -14.88
CA ASN A 75 -7.89 8.27 -15.65
C ASN A 75 -7.93 7.61 -17.04
N CYS A 76 -8.63 8.21 -17.99
CA CYS A 76 -8.81 7.64 -19.32
C CYS A 76 -7.52 7.56 -20.16
N GLU A 77 -6.46 8.32 -19.84
CA GLU A 77 -5.21 8.39 -20.61
C GLU A 77 -3.96 7.98 -19.83
N ILE A 78 -3.96 8.16 -18.51
CA ILE A 78 -2.78 7.98 -17.65
C ILE A 78 -3.11 7.08 -16.45
N GLY A 79 -2.12 6.30 -16.05
CA GLY A 79 -2.15 5.46 -14.87
C GLY A 79 -0.84 5.55 -14.11
N TYR A 80 -0.89 5.83 -12.81
CA TYR A 80 0.27 5.95 -11.93
C TYR A 80 0.09 5.07 -10.71
N PHE A 81 1.16 4.38 -10.30
CA PHE A 81 1.14 3.61 -9.07
C PHE A 81 1.85 4.37 -7.95
N VAL A 82 1.12 4.70 -6.90
CA VAL A 82 1.64 5.37 -5.71
C VAL A 82 1.79 4.35 -4.60
N THR A 83 3.02 4.03 -4.24
CA THR A 83 3.33 3.12 -3.13
C THR A 83 2.89 3.70 -1.78
N PHE A 84 2.73 2.86 -0.73
CA PHE A 84 2.45 3.34 0.63
C PHE A 84 3.48 4.34 1.18
N TRP A 85 4.68 4.35 0.61
CA TRP A 85 5.75 5.26 1.00
C TRP A 85 5.72 6.58 0.22
N GLY A 86 4.67 6.81 -0.58
CA GLY A 86 4.46 8.04 -1.35
C GLY A 86 5.36 8.19 -2.58
N LYS A 87 6.00 7.10 -3.02
CA LYS A 87 6.75 7.05 -4.27
C LYS A 87 5.82 6.69 -5.42
N VAL A 88 5.84 7.48 -6.48
CA VAL A 88 5.13 7.26 -7.75
C VAL A 88 6.00 6.41 -8.67
N ILE A 89 5.40 5.44 -9.34
CA ILE A 89 6.00 4.50 -10.32
C ILE A 89 5.15 4.54 -11.59
#